data_AF-A0A9R1V784-F1
#
_entry.id   AF-A0A9R1V784-F1
#
_cell.length_a   1.000
_cell.length_b   1.000
_cell.length_c   1.000
_cell.angle_alpha   90.00
_cell.angle_beta   90.00
_cell.angle_gamma   90.00
#
_symmetry.space_group_name_H-M   'P 1'
#
loop_
_entity.id
_entity.type
_entity.pdbx_description
1 polymer ?
#
loop_
_entity_poly.entity_id
_entity_poly.type
_entity_poly.pdbx_seq_one_letter_code
_entity_poly.pdbx_strand_id
1 'polypeptide(L)'
;MLSGSRISTGSSNHKVDKEVLCDCELPSRIRTSKTKDNPGKKFRVCPNSLEPGKKCKFWEWIDEEPENIKPIAEDTLSDVADYLI
;
A
#
# COMPACT_ATOMS: atom_id res chain seq x y z
N MET A 1 15.50 30.39 23.96
CA MET A 1 15.20 29.05 24.49
C MET A 1 14.76 28.17 23.32
N LEU A 2 15.65 27.36 22.75
CA LEU A 2 15.32 26.47 21.64
C LEU A 2 14.75 25.17 22.22
N SER A 3 13.43 25.07 22.34
CA SER A 3 12.77 23.81 22.66
C SER A 3 12.74 22.94 21.39
N GLY A 4 13.87 22.30 21.11
CA GLY A 4 13.97 21.25 20.11
C GLY A 4 13.15 20.04 20.56
N SER A 5 11.87 20.03 20.19
CA SER A 5 11.04 18.84 20.33
C SER A 5 11.61 17.79 19.39
N ARG A 6 12.34 16.82 19.96
CA ARG A 6 12.79 15.63 19.24
C ARG A 6 11.51 14.91 18.79
N ILE A 7 11.10 15.13 17.54
CA ILE A 7 10.03 14.34 16.93
C ILE A 7 10.58 12.92 16.90
N SER A 8 10.17 12.12 17.86
CA SER A 8 10.39 10.69 17.85
C SER A 8 9.68 10.17 16.62
N THR A 9 10.38 10.05 15.50
CA THR A 9 9.94 9.28 14.33
C THR A 9 10.01 7.82 14.73
N GLY A 10 9.17 7.44 15.70
CA GLY A 10 8.89 6.05 16.01
C GLY A 10 8.33 5.47 14.73
N SER A 11 9.13 4.60 14.10
CA SER A 11 8.78 3.86 12.90
C SER A 11 7.60 2.96 13.25
N SER A 12 6.40 3.56 13.26
CA SER A 12 5.16 2.87 13.51
C SER A 12 4.99 1.92 12.32
N ASN A 13 4.88 0.62 12.60
CA ASN A 13 4.77 -0.49 11.64
C ASN A 13 3.49 -0.44 10.76
N HIS A 14 2.99 0.76 10.50
CA HIS A 14 1.73 1.06 9.87
C HIS A 14 2.02 1.74 8.53
N LYS A 15 2.19 0.92 7.48
CA LYS A 15 2.23 1.44 6.12
C LYS A 15 0.87 2.08 5.81
N VAL A 16 0.90 3.35 5.40
CA VAL A 16 -0.28 4.09 4.90
C VAL A 16 -0.29 3.93 3.39
N ASP A 17 -1.42 3.51 2.84
CA ASP A 17 -1.68 3.46 1.40
C ASP A 17 -2.38 4.76 1.02
N LYS A 18 -1.66 5.59 0.24
CA LYS A 18 -2.14 6.92 -0.18
C LYS A 18 -3.05 6.86 -1.41
N GLU A 19 -3.06 5.74 -2.11
CA GLU A 19 -3.77 5.59 -3.39
C GLU A 19 -5.20 5.11 -3.15
N VAL A 20 -5.42 4.29 -2.12
CA VAL A 20 -6.76 3.78 -1.78
C VAL A 20 -7.33 4.50 -0.56
N LEU A 21 -8.43 5.21 -0.78
CA LEU A 21 -9.21 5.91 0.23
C LEU A 21 -10.34 5.03 0.75
N CYS A 22 -10.68 5.19 2.04
CA CYS A 22 -11.87 4.58 2.62
C CYS A 22 -13.13 5.46 2.43
N ASP A 23 -14.28 5.01 2.93
CA ASP A 23 -15.54 5.77 2.92
C ASP A 23 -15.50 7.10 3.70
N CYS A 24 -14.44 7.35 4.47
CA CYS A 24 -14.20 8.62 5.16
C CYS A 24 -13.29 9.56 4.36
N GLU A 25 -12.95 9.22 3.12
CA GLU A 25 -12.00 9.96 2.26
C GLU A 25 -10.61 10.09 2.87
N LEU A 26 -10.23 9.14 3.73
CA LEU A 26 -8.92 9.09 4.36
C LEU A 26 -8.05 8.00 3.73
N PRO A 27 -6.72 8.22 3.61
CA PRO A 27 -5.78 7.20 3.21
C PRO A 27 -5.90 5.93 4.05
N SER A 28 -6.06 4.79 3.40
CA SER A 28 -6.20 3.51 4.08
C SER A 28 -4.88 3.08 4.74
N ARG A 29 -4.99 2.21 5.75
CA ARG A 29 -3.84 1.67 6.48
C ARG A 29 -3.69 0.20 6.18
N ILE A 30 -2.47 -0.21 5.84
CA ILE A 30 -2.12 -1.60 5.63
C ILE A 30 -1.84 -2.26 6.99
N ARG A 31 -2.31 -3.50 7.13
CA ARG A 31 -2.13 -4.38 8.29
C ARG A 31 -1.79 -5.78 7.82
N THR A 32 -1.13 -6.53 8.68
CA THR A 32 -0.83 -7.95 8.47
C THR A 32 -1.75 -8.79 9.36
N SER A 33 -2.44 -9.75 8.76
CA SER A 33 -3.31 -10.68 9.46
C SER A 33 -2.49 -11.61 10.34
N LYS A 34 -2.98 -11.80 11.56
CA LYS A 34 -2.44 -12.71 12.57
C LYS A 34 -3.40 -13.86 12.89
N THR A 35 -4.46 -14.01 12.09
CA THR A 35 -5.44 -15.08 12.27
C THR A 35 -4.84 -16.42 11.88
N LYS A 36 -5.31 -17.51 12.49
CA LYS A 36 -4.84 -18.87 12.21
C LYS A 36 -5.06 -19.26 10.74
N ASP A 37 -6.16 -18.81 10.16
CA ASP A 37 -6.56 -19.19 8.79
C ASP A 37 -5.89 -18.33 7.72
N ASN A 38 -5.47 -17.11 8.05
CA ASN A 38 -4.83 -16.17 7.12
C ASN A 38 -3.55 -15.54 7.70
N PRO A 39 -2.57 -16.33 8.19
CA PRO A 39 -1.37 -15.75 8.78
C PRO A 39 -0.54 -15.04 7.72
N GLY A 40 -0.05 -13.83 8.02
CA GLY A 40 0.86 -13.10 7.13
C GLY A 40 0.19 -12.35 5.96
N LYS A 41 -1.07 -12.66 5.61
CA LYS A 41 -1.78 -11.92 4.54
C LYS A 41 -1.96 -10.45 4.90
N LYS A 42 -1.75 -9.54 3.94
CA LYS A 42 -1.95 -8.11 4.12
C LYS A 42 -3.37 -7.69 3.78
N PHE A 43 -3.91 -6.74 4.52
CA PHE A 43 -5.22 -6.14 4.29
C PHE A 43 -5.17 -4.64 4.58
N ARG A 44 -6.04 -3.87 3.93
CA ARG A 44 -6.20 -2.42 4.16
C ARG A 44 -7.49 -2.13 4.91
N VAL A 45 -7.45 -1.14 5.80
CA VAL A 45 -8.57 -0.69 6.64
C VAL A 45 -8.60 0.83 6.79
N CYS A 46 -9.76 1.37 7.15
CA CYS A 46 -9.88 2.77 7.52
C CYS A 46 -9.07 3.08 8.80
N PRO A 47 -8.34 4.20 8.87
CA PRO A 47 -7.64 4.60 10.10
C PRO A 47 -8.58 4.79 11.29
N ASN A 48 -9.81 5.27 11.05
CA ASN A 48 -10.81 5.51 12.08
C ASN A 48 -11.50 4.24 12.56
N SER A 49 -11.48 3.12 11.80
CA SER A 49 -12.13 1.88 12.24
C SER A 49 -11.45 1.26 13.47
N LEU A 50 -10.26 1.75 13.81
CA LEU A 50 -9.50 1.33 14.99
C LEU A 50 -9.85 2.17 16.24
N GLU A 51 -10.63 3.24 16.10
CA GLU A 51 -11.01 4.13 17.18
C GLU A 51 -12.41 3.77 17.73
N PRO A 52 -12.60 3.78 19.06
CA PRO A 52 -13.90 3.51 19.66
C PRO A 52 -14.94 4.54 19.22
N GLY A 53 -16.13 4.07 18.81
CA GLY A 53 -17.26 4.91 18.41
C GLY A 53 -17.31 5.28 16.92
N LYS A 54 -16.26 4.98 16.14
CA LYS A 54 -16.26 5.15 14.68
C LYS A 54 -16.75 3.87 14.00
N LYS A 55 -17.45 4.02 12.87
CA LYS A 55 -18.19 2.92 12.20
C LYS A 55 -17.75 2.65 10.77
N CYS A 56 -16.65 3.22 10.28
CA CYS A 56 -16.20 2.96 8.91
C CYS A 56 -15.85 1.47 8.78
N LYS A 57 -16.47 0.79 7.82
CA LYS A 57 -16.33 -0.66 7.60
C LYS A 57 -15.42 -1.01 6.43
N PHE A 58 -14.76 -0.01 5.85
CA PHE A 58 -13.79 -0.23 4.78
C PHE A 58 -12.74 -1.25 5.20
N TRP A 59 -12.68 -2.34 4.44
CA TRP A 59 -11.77 -3.45 4.61
C TRP A 59 -11.58 -4.15 3.27
N GLU A 60 -10.34 -4.45 2.90
CA GLU A 60 -10.03 -5.16 1.65
C GLU A 60 -8.74 -5.97 1.81
N TRP A 61 -8.67 -7.15 1.20
CA TRP A 61 -7.41 -7.88 1.08
C TRP A 61 -6.46 -7.13 0.14
N ILE A 62 -5.16 -7.21 0.42
CA ILE A 62 -4.14 -6.82 -0.53
C ILE A 62 -3.59 -8.11 -1.10
N ASP A 63 -3.92 -8.38 -2.35
CA ASP A 63 -3.26 -9.44 -3.08
C ASP A 63 -1.81 -9.01 -3.32
N GLU A 64 -0.87 -9.83 -2.85
CA GLU A 64 0.53 -9.66 -3.27
C GLU A 64 0.56 -10.12 -4.72
N GLU A 65 0.39 -9.20 -5.67
CA GLU A 65 0.89 -9.47 -7.01
C GLU A 65 2.37 -9.86 -6.86
N PRO A 66 2.81 -10.97 -7.48
CA PRO A 66 4.22 -11.28 -7.48
C PRO A 66 4.93 -10.12 -8.19
N GLU A 67 5.52 -9.22 -7.41
CA GLU A 67 6.42 -8.21 -7.94
C GLU A 67 7.52 -8.98 -8.67
N ASN A 68 7.46 -8.92 -10.01
CA ASN A 68 8.32 -9.52 -11.03
C ASN A 68 7.77 -10.78 -11.73
N ILE A 69 7.04 -10.60 -12.86
CA ILE A 69 7.53 -10.97 -14.21
C ILE A 69 6.88 -10.04 -15.27
N LYS A 70 7.57 -8.98 -15.65
CA LYS A 70 7.85 -8.73 -17.07
C LYS A 70 9.35 -8.50 -17.17
N PRO A 71 10.14 -9.39 -17.80
CA PRO A 71 11.41 -8.94 -18.33
C PRO A 71 11.02 -7.86 -19.34
N ILE A 72 11.36 -6.61 -19.06
CA ILE A 72 11.40 -5.56 -20.08
C ILE A 72 12.65 -5.88 -20.91
N ALA A 73 12.55 -6.97 -21.67
CA ALA A 73 13.27 -7.17 -22.91
C ALA A 73 12.20 -7.24 -24.00
N GLU A 74 11.45 -6.16 -24.10
CA GLU A 74 10.70 -5.79 -25.31
C GLU A 74 10.94 -4.30 -25.56
N ASP A 75 12.22 -3.93 -25.42
CA ASP A 75 12.82 -2.82 -26.13
C ASP A 75 13.00 -3.28 -27.60
N THR A 76 12.80 -2.38 -28.57
CA THR A 76 13.34 -2.45 -29.96
C THR A 76 12.63 -3.21 -31.12
N LEU A 77 11.30 -3.42 -31.15
CA LEU A 77 10.63 -3.83 -32.41
C LEU A 77 9.87 -2.71 -33.14
N SER A 78 10.22 -1.45 -32.89
CA SER A 78 9.86 -0.31 -33.76
C SER A 78 11.02 0.21 -34.61
N ASP A 79 12.27 -0.22 -34.37
CA ASP A 79 13.46 0.29 -35.07
C ASP A 79 13.88 -0.49 -36.34
N VAL A 80 13.08 -1.46 -36.80
CA VAL A 80 13.34 -2.16 -38.08
C VAL A 80 12.62 -1.55 -39.28
N ALA A 81 11.83 -0.49 -39.07
CA ALA A 81 11.12 0.20 -40.16
C ALA A 81 12.07 1.02 -41.07
N ASP A 82 13.31 1.30 -40.63
CA ASP A 82 14.30 2.06 -41.40
C ASP A 82 15.32 1.18 -42.16
N TYR A 83 15.18 -0.15 -42.15
CA TYR A 83 16.04 -1.06 -42.94
C TYR A 83 15.34 -1.70 -44.15
N LEU A 84 14.15 -1.21 -44.49
CA LEU A 84 13.47 -1.49 -45.76
C LEU A 84 13.28 -0.19 -46.56
N ILE A 85 14.39 0.43 -46.95
CA ILE A 85 14.52 1.29 -48.14
C ILE A 85 15.87 1.00 -48.79
#